data_AF-A0A2I2L1K5-F1
#
_entry.id   AF-A0A2I2L1K5-F1
#
_cell.length_a   1.000
_cell.length_b   1.000
_cell.length_c   1.000
_cell.angle_alpha   90.00
_cell.angle_beta   90.00
_cell.angle_gamma   90.00
#
_symmetry.space_group_name_H-M   'P 1'
#
loop_
_entity.id
_entity.type
_entity.pdbx_description
1 polymer ?
#
loop_
_entity_poly.entity_id
_entity_poly.type
_entity_poly.pdbx_seq_one_letter_code
_entity_poly.pdbx_strand_id
1 'polypeptide(L)'
;MGASVVEQRGFPVRFGWGAEDLAVLTPVSDAVVIVDVLSFTSAVSVAVGRGARVWPYRFRDASAAAFAASLGVQLAAPRTAASSPGRWTISPAGLAEIPAGTRFVLPSPNGSALSAAAAVHPSVTVVAGCLRNAAAVGGWLAGLVTANAANAGRTVAVIAAGERWPDAAGRPHAGPLRPAIEDLLGAGAVLARTVERAALSPRRHLSPEARAALAAFRAAAEADPTCDAAVGETCSADAHAVSVDAASSSGGAGLLADLRESVSGRELAAGGWGADVVAAADLDADDVVPVLTDGAYDRLPEWTTN
;
A
#
# COMPACT_ATOMS: atom_id res chain seq x y z
N MET A 1 22.58 14.25 -16.67
CA MET A 1 22.67 13.02 -15.86
C MET A 1 22.10 11.88 -16.68
N GLY A 2 22.81 10.76 -16.81
CA GLY A 2 22.35 9.64 -17.65
C GLY A 2 21.08 9.00 -17.06
N ALA A 3 20.08 8.72 -17.91
CA ALA A 3 18.80 8.14 -17.52
C ALA A 3 18.94 6.89 -16.62
N SER A 4 19.99 6.09 -16.84
CA SER A 4 20.25 4.84 -16.11
C SER A 4 20.38 4.99 -14.58
N VAL A 5 20.79 6.17 -14.08
CA VAL A 5 21.02 6.39 -12.65
C VAL A 5 19.71 6.58 -11.89
N VAL A 6 18.80 7.40 -12.42
CA VAL A 6 17.50 7.69 -11.78
C VAL A 6 16.51 6.52 -11.92
N GLU A 7 16.71 5.66 -12.92
CA GLU A 7 15.90 4.47 -13.19
C GLU A 7 16.24 3.26 -12.30
N GLN A 8 17.26 3.35 -11.44
CA GLN A 8 17.70 2.27 -10.54
C GLN A 8 17.98 0.94 -11.26
N ARG A 9 18.44 0.96 -12.53
CA ARG A 9 18.56 -0.24 -13.39
C ARG A 9 19.44 -1.36 -12.85
N GLY A 10 20.33 -1.06 -11.91
CA GLY A 10 21.21 -2.05 -11.26
C GLY A 10 20.50 -2.98 -10.26
N PHE A 11 19.22 -2.74 -9.97
CA PHE A 11 18.48 -3.49 -8.94
C PHE A 11 17.20 -4.10 -9.53
N PRO A 12 16.94 -5.40 -9.29
CA PRO A 12 15.68 -6.05 -9.69
C PRO A 12 14.49 -5.61 -8.84
N VAL A 13 14.71 -5.18 -7.59
CA VAL A 13 13.65 -4.68 -6.70
C VAL A 13 13.93 -3.22 -6.37
N ARG A 14 13.00 -2.35 -6.77
CA ARG A 14 13.14 -0.89 -6.71
C ARG A 14 12.06 -0.26 -5.86
N PHE A 15 12.30 0.98 -5.45
CA PHE A 15 11.34 1.78 -4.70
C PHE A 15 11.37 3.22 -5.17
N GLY A 16 10.21 3.88 -5.17
CA GLY A 16 10.08 5.30 -5.46
C GLY A 16 8.82 5.90 -4.85
N TRP A 17 8.70 7.21 -4.97
CA TRP A 17 7.58 7.99 -4.46
C TRP A 17 6.78 8.70 -5.54
N GLY A 18 5.46 8.66 -5.39
CA GLY A 18 4.54 9.52 -6.13
C GLY A 18 4.59 9.34 -7.65
N ALA A 19 4.04 10.32 -8.36
CA ALA A 19 3.90 10.28 -9.82
C ALA A 19 5.23 10.49 -10.53
N GLU A 20 6.13 11.24 -9.90
CA GLU A 20 7.44 11.59 -10.41
C GLU A 20 8.33 10.35 -10.54
N ASP A 21 8.47 9.53 -9.49
CA ASP A 21 9.24 8.29 -9.59
C ASP A 21 8.46 7.21 -10.36
N LEU A 22 7.12 7.19 -10.28
CA LEU A 22 6.30 6.30 -11.11
C LEU A 22 6.62 6.46 -12.60
N ALA A 23 6.70 7.70 -13.09
CA ALA A 23 6.98 8.00 -14.49
C ALA A 23 8.39 7.53 -14.93
N VAL A 24 9.35 7.49 -14.00
CA VAL A 24 10.72 7.03 -14.25
C VAL A 24 10.83 5.52 -14.18
N LEU A 25 10.20 4.90 -13.17
CA LEU A 25 10.39 3.48 -12.84
C LEU A 25 9.45 2.55 -13.61
N THR A 26 8.24 2.99 -13.95
CA THR A 26 7.26 2.16 -14.66
C THR A 26 7.76 1.69 -16.02
N PRO A 27 8.32 2.54 -16.91
CA PRO A 27 8.73 2.12 -18.26
C PRO A 27 9.87 1.09 -18.28
N VAL A 28 10.58 0.93 -17.17
CA VAL A 28 11.75 0.04 -17.03
C VAL A 28 11.49 -1.13 -16.07
N SER A 29 10.24 -1.36 -15.67
CA SER A 29 9.84 -2.44 -14.75
C SER A 29 8.81 -3.36 -15.40
N ASP A 30 8.82 -4.64 -15.04
CA ASP A 30 7.84 -5.63 -15.51
C ASP A 30 6.54 -5.58 -14.67
N ALA A 31 6.67 -5.20 -13.39
CA ALA A 31 5.54 -4.99 -12.50
C ALA A 31 5.75 -3.76 -11.60
N VAL A 32 4.65 -3.11 -11.24
CA VAL A 32 4.62 -1.97 -10.32
C VAL A 32 3.59 -2.23 -9.23
N VAL A 33 4.00 -2.09 -7.98
CA VAL A 33 3.10 -2.12 -6.82
C VAL A 33 2.82 -0.70 -6.38
N ILE A 34 1.57 -0.27 -6.42
CA ILE A 34 1.11 0.98 -5.83
C ILE A 34 0.81 0.73 -4.36
N VAL A 35 1.29 1.62 -3.48
CA VAL A 35 1.06 1.59 -2.03
C VAL A 35 0.48 2.94 -1.58
N ASP A 36 -0.71 2.90 -1.00
CA ASP A 36 -1.44 4.05 -0.42
C ASP A 36 -2.25 3.48 0.77
N VAL A 37 -1.62 3.41 1.94
CA VAL A 37 -2.11 2.65 3.10
C VAL A 37 -3.32 3.32 3.74
N LEU A 38 -3.38 4.65 3.75
CA LEU A 38 -4.47 5.46 4.31
C LEU A 38 -5.15 6.30 3.22
N SER A 39 -6.04 5.73 2.41
CA SER A 39 -6.61 4.38 2.57
C SER A 39 -6.81 3.61 1.27
N PHE A 40 -6.35 4.10 0.13
CA PHE A 40 -6.78 3.56 -1.16
C PHE A 40 -6.43 2.09 -1.34
N THR A 41 -5.18 1.70 -1.14
CA THR A 41 -4.75 0.31 -1.35
C THR A 41 -5.25 -0.63 -0.26
N SER A 42 -5.41 -0.15 0.98
CA SER A 42 -6.10 -0.91 2.04
C SER A 42 -7.57 -1.17 1.68
N ALA A 43 -8.27 -0.18 1.13
CA ALA A 43 -9.64 -0.33 0.64
C ALA A 43 -9.73 -1.31 -0.53
N VAL A 44 -8.79 -1.24 -1.49
CA VAL A 44 -8.70 -2.19 -2.60
C VAL A 44 -8.43 -3.61 -2.10
N SER A 45 -7.50 -3.79 -1.16
CA SER A 45 -7.17 -5.09 -0.56
C SER A 45 -8.40 -5.74 0.07
N VAL A 46 -9.11 -5.02 0.94
CA VAL A 46 -10.32 -5.53 1.59
C VAL A 46 -11.42 -5.84 0.56
N ALA A 47 -11.70 -4.90 -0.35
CA ALA A 47 -12.77 -5.06 -1.33
C ALA A 47 -12.52 -6.26 -2.26
N VAL A 48 -11.33 -6.38 -2.82
CA VAL A 48 -10.96 -7.48 -3.71
C VAL A 48 -10.85 -8.80 -2.94
N GLY A 49 -10.37 -8.78 -1.69
CA GLY A 49 -10.37 -9.92 -0.79
C GLY A 49 -11.78 -10.50 -0.57
N ARG A 50 -12.80 -9.62 -0.50
CA ARG A 50 -14.22 -9.96 -0.42
C ARG A 50 -14.88 -10.28 -1.78
N GLY A 51 -14.11 -10.28 -2.87
CA GLY A 51 -14.60 -10.62 -4.21
C GLY A 51 -15.30 -9.47 -4.94
N ALA A 52 -15.07 -8.21 -4.54
CA ALA A 52 -15.48 -7.04 -5.30
C ALA A 52 -14.43 -6.66 -6.36
N ARG A 53 -14.85 -5.86 -7.37
CA ARG A 53 -13.96 -5.27 -8.37
C ARG A 53 -13.93 -3.75 -8.24
N VAL A 54 -12.74 -3.17 -8.31
CA VAL A 54 -12.51 -1.75 -8.03
C VAL A 54 -11.87 -1.05 -9.23
N TRP A 55 -12.56 -0.07 -9.81
CA TRP A 55 -11.99 0.78 -10.87
C TRP A 55 -11.34 2.02 -10.22
N PRO A 56 -9.99 2.16 -10.23
CA PRO A 56 -9.35 3.38 -9.78
C PRO A 56 -9.75 4.53 -10.70
N TYR A 57 -10.05 5.68 -10.10
CA TYR A 57 -10.29 6.90 -10.86
C TYR A 57 -9.64 8.11 -10.21
N ARG A 58 -9.05 8.99 -11.02
CA ARG A 58 -8.19 10.07 -10.51
C ARG A 58 -8.96 11.13 -9.73
N PHE A 59 -10.09 11.60 -10.25
CA PHE A 59 -10.77 12.78 -9.72
C PHE A 59 -12.10 12.41 -9.06
N ARG A 60 -12.42 13.06 -7.95
CA ARG A 60 -13.75 12.96 -7.34
C ARG A 60 -14.63 14.12 -7.82
N ASP A 61 -14.98 14.12 -9.10
CA ASP A 61 -15.78 15.15 -9.75
C ASP A 61 -16.88 14.54 -10.65
N ALA A 62 -17.54 15.37 -11.46
CA ALA A 62 -18.60 14.93 -12.37
C ALA A 62 -18.12 13.88 -13.40
N SER A 63 -16.83 13.86 -13.74
CA SER A 63 -16.27 12.89 -14.68
C SER A 63 -16.22 11.47 -14.09
N ALA A 64 -16.06 11.34 -12.78
CA ALA A 64 -16.13 10.05 -12.09
C ALA A 64 -17.54 9.44 -12.14
N ALA A 65 -18.58 10.27 -12.00
CA ALA A 65 -19.97 9.84 -12.10
C ALA A 65 -20.30 9.38 -13.54
N ALA A 66 -19.85 10.15 -14.54
CA ALA A 66 -20.01 9.77 -15.94
C ALA A 66 -19.27 8.45 -16.26
N PHE A 67 -18.06 8.27 -15.74
CA PHE A 67 -17.28 7.05 -15.92
C PHE A 67 -17.92 5.83 -15.25
N ALA A 68 -18.41 5.97 -14.02
CA ALA A 68 -19.15 4.91 -13.34
C ALA A 68 -20.42 4.51 -14.13
N ALA A 69 -21.16 5.52 -14.63
CA ALA A 69 -22.34 5.29 -15.45
C ALA A 69 -22.00 4.58 -16.78
N SER A 70 -20.91 4.95 -17.45
CA SER A 70 -20.50 4.29 -18.70
C SER A 70 -20.12 2.82 -18.53
N LEU A 71 -19.68 2.44 -17.33
CA LEU A 71 -19.36 1.05 -16.96
C LEU A 71 -20.56 0.28 -16.39
N GLY A 72 -21.65 0.98 -16.04
CA GLY A 72 -22.79 0.40 -15.32
C GLY A 72 -22.43 -0.07 -13.90
N VAL A 73 -21.52 0.64 -13.22
CA VAL A 73 -21.06 0.28 -11.86
C VAL A 73 -21.32 1.42 -10.87
N GLN A 74 -21.26 1.12 -9.57
CA GLN A 74 -21.49 2.13 -8.54
C GLN A 74 -20.31 3.12 -8.45
N LEU A 75 -20.56 4.39 -8.13
CA LEU A 75 -19.51 5.32 -7.70
C LEU A 75 -19.35 5.27 -6.18
N ALA A 76 -18.12 5.16 -5.68
CA ALA A 76 -17.84 5.26 -4.25
C ALA A 76 -18.33 6.60 -3.69
N ALA A 77 -19.10 6.54 -2.60
CA ALA A 77 -19.59 7.71 -1.90
C ALA A 77 -18.47 8.41 -1.12
N PRO A 78 -18.67 9.67 -0.69
CA PRO A 78 -17.79 10.34 0.26
C PRO A 78 -17.73 9.58 1.59
N ARG A 79 -16.62 9.72 2.34
CA ARG A 79 -16.45 9.10 3.67
C ARG A 79 -17.61 9.43 4.62
N THR A 80 -18.13 10.66 4.56
CA THR A 80 -19.28 11.12 5.37
C THR A 80 -20.57 10.33 5.13
N ALA A 81 -20.66 9.55 4.05
CA ALA A 81 -21.79 8.68 3.75
C ALA A 81 -21.56 7.22 4.16
N ALA A 82 -20.50 6.89 4.91
CA ALA A 82 -20.15 5.51 5.30
C ALA A 82 -21.28 4.77 6.02
N SER A 83 -22.14 5.49 6.77
CA SER A 83 -23.28 4.90 7.48
C SER A 83 -24.50 4.64 6.59
N SER A 84 -24.46 5.02 5.30
CA SER A 84 -25.59 4.86 4.39
C SER A 84 -25.63 3.44 3.81
N PRO A 85 -26.73 2.68 3.97
CA PRO A 85 -26.85 1.34 3.42
C PRO A 85 -26.62 1.30 1.91
N GLY A 86 -25.84 0.32 1.44
CA GLY A 86 -25.53 0.14 0.02
C GLY A 86 -24.60 1.20 -0.58
N ARG A 87 -24.02 2.10 0.21
CA ARG A 87 -23.03 3.09 -0.26
C ARG A 87 -21.64 2.77 0.24
N TRP A 88 -20.80 2.28 -0.67
CA TRP A 88 -19.40 1.98 -0.38
C TRP A 88 -18.54 3.24 -0.48
N THR A 89 -17.53 3.36 0.37
CA THR A 89 -16.60 4.48 0.41
C THR A 89 -15.16 3.97 0.31
N ILE A 90 -14.17 4.85 0.48
CA ILE A 90 -12.76 4.47 0.58
C ILE A 90 -12.38 3.91 1.97
N SER A 91 -13.34 3.77 2.90
CA SER A 91 -13.10 3.23 4.24
C SER A 91 -12.85 1.72 4.19
N PRO A 92 -11.63 1.21 4.49
CA PRO A 92 -11.38 -0.23 4.55
C PRO A 92 -12.22 -0.91 5.63
N ALA A 93 -12.48 -0.26 6.78
CA ALA A 93 -13.33 -0.84 7.82
C ALA A 93 -14.77 -1.03 7.34
N GLY A 94 -15.32 -0.05 6.62
CA GLY A 94 -16.66 -0.15 6.03
C GLY A 94 -16.75 -1.17 4.89
N LEU A 95 -15.66 -1.39 4.16
CA LEU A 95 -15.60 -2.38 3.07
C LEU A 95 -15.48 -3.82 3.58
N ALA A 96 -15.24 -4.05 4.88
CA ALA A 96 -15.22 -5.40 5.44
C ALA A 96 -16.53 -6.16 5.16
N GLU A 97 -17.66 -5.48 5.07
CA GLU A 97 -18.98 -6.08 4.82
C GLU A 97 -19.42 -5.99 3.33
N ILE A 98 -18.52 -5.65 2.41
CA ILE A 98 -18.88 -5.54 1.00
C ILE A 98 -19.26 -6.91 0.41
N PRO A 99 -20.42 -7.04 -0.26
CA PRO A 99 -20.81 -8.28 -0.90
C PRO A 99 -19.87 -8.64 -2.06
N ALA A 100 -19.57 -9.92 -2.20
CA ALA A 100 -18.90 -10.44 -3.39
C ALA A 100 -19.67 -10.07 -4.68
N GLY A 101 -18.93 -9.81 -5.75
CA GLY A 101 -19.49 -9.36 -7.02
C GLY A 101 -19.85 -7.87 -7.06
N THR A 102 -19.67 -7.11 -5.97
CA THR A 102 -19.82 -5.65 -6.00
C THR A 102 -18.81 -5.04 -6.97
N ARG A 103 -19.26 -4.08 -7.79
CA ARG A 103 -18.42 -3.38 -8.78
C ARG A 103 -18.54 -1.89 -8.55
N PHE A 104 -17.43 -1.20 -8.35
CA PHE A 104 -17.48 0.24 -8.12
C PHE A 104 -16.23 0.99 -8.58
N VAL A 105 -16.42 2.25 -8.95
CA VAL A 105 -15.37 3.23 -9.19
C VAL A 105 -14.95 3.84 -7.85
N LEU A 106 -13.64 3.87 -7.58
CA LEU A 106 -13.07 4.41 -6.36
C LEU A 106 -12.15 5.62 -6.66
N PRO A 107 -12.64 6.86 -6.47
CA PRO A 107 -11.82 8.04 -6.62
C PRO A 107 -10.87 8.28 -5.45
N SER A 108 -9.59 8.50 -5.74
CA SER A 108 -8.54 8.94 -4.79
C SER A 108 -7.53 9.85 -5.50
N PRO A 109 -7.12 10.99 -4.89
CA PRO A 109 -6.16 11.91 -5.50
C PRO A 109 -4.74 11.33 -5.61
N ASN A 110 -4.41 10.32 -4.80
CA ASN A 110 -3.08 9.70 -4.72
C ASN A 110 -3.11 8.31 -5.39
N GLY A 111 -3.40 7.24 -4.64
CA GLY A 111 -3.29 5.86 -5.13
C GLY A 111 -4.12 5.52 -6.38
N SER A 112 -5.34 6.03 -6.51
CA SER A 112 -6.12 5.84 -7.76
C SER A 112 -5.50 6.58 -8.94
N ALA A 113 -5.00 7.79 -8.72
CA ALA A 113 -4.33 8.57 -9.75
C ALA A 113 -3.05 7.87 -10.26
N LEU A 114 -2.25 7.32 -9.33
CA LEU A 114 -1.06 6.55 -9.66
C LEU A 114 -1.39 5.24 -10.38
N SER A 115 -2.43 4.53 -9.92
CA SER A 115 -2.89 3.30 -10.58
C SER A 115 -3.31 3.56 -12.02
N ALA A 116 -4.10 4.62 -12.25
CA ALA A 116 -4.53 5.03 -13.59
C ALA A 116 -3.34 5.49 -14.46
N ALA A 117 -2.36 6.18 -13.88
CA ALA A 117 -1.15 6.60 -14.59
C ALA A 117 -0.25 5.41 -14.96
N ALA A 118 -0.10 4.43 -14.08
CA ALA A 118 0.68 3.22 -14.37
C ALA A 118 0.02 2.36 -15.47
N ALA A 119 -1.31 2.27 -15.46
CA ALA A 119 -2.10 1.47 -16.39
C ALA A 119 -1.95 1.87 -17.87
N VAL A 120 -1.44 3.08 -18.17
CA VAL A 120 -1.17 3.51 -19.55
C VAL A 120 0.00 2.75 -20.19
N HIS A 121 0.78 2.01 -19.39
CA HIS A 121 1.88 1.17 -19.85
C HIS A 121 1.41 -0.29 -19.98
N PRO A 122 0.98 -0.75 -21.17
CA PRO A 122 0.29 -2.03 -21.33
C PRO A 122 1.17 -3.27 -21.05
N SER A 123 2.49 -3.10 -21.02
CA SER A 123 3.44 -4.18 -20.72
C SER A 123 3.72 -4.35 -19.22
N VAL A 124 3.21 -3.46 -18.36
CA VAL A 124 3.47 -3.46 -16.92
C VAL A 124 2.29 -4.05 -16.18
N THR A 125 2.54 -5.01 -15.31
CA THR A 125 1.51 -5.49 -14.38
C THR A 125 1.40 -4.53 -13.20
N VAL A 126 0.24 -3.91 -12.99
CA VAL A 126 0.00 -2.99 -11.88
C VAL A 126 -0.75 -3.71 -10.76
N VAL A 127 -0.24 -3.61 -9.54
CA VAL A 127 -0.76 -4.29 -8.35
C VAL A 127 -0.98 -3.30 -7.21
N ALA A 128 -2.02 -3.49 -6.40
CA ALA A 128 -2.19 -2.75 -5.16
C ALA A 128 -1.62 -3.54 -3.97
N GLY A 129 -0.67 -2.95 -3.24
CA GLY A 129 -0.08 -3.53 -2.04
C GLY A 129 -0.23 -2.60 -0.85
N CYS A 130 -0.44 -3.18 0.33
CA CYS A 130 -0.52 -2.47 1.60
C CYS A 130 -0.05 -3.40 2.73
N LEU A 131 -0.12 -2.94 3.99
CA LEU A 131 0.20 -3.79 5.15
C LEU A 131 -0.68 -5.04 5.19
N ARG A 132 -1.97 -4.92 4.82
CA ARG A 132 -2.94 -6.02 4.93
C ARG A 132 -2.64 -7.21 4.03
N ASN A 133 -2.06 -6.99 2.85
CA ASN A 133 -1.78 -8.06 1.89
C ASN A 133 -0.29 -8.18 1.55
N ALA A 134 0.58 -7.72 2.45
CA ALA A 134 2.01 -7.67 2.20
C ALA A 134 2.60 -9.07 1.91
N ALA A 135 2.17 -10.12 2.61
CA ALA A 135 2.61 -11.49 2.40
C ALA A 135 2.18 -12.04 1.05
N ALA A 136 0.92 -11.83 0.65
CA ALA A 136 0.39 -12.27 -0.64
C ALA A 136 1.10 -11.57 -1.81
N VAL A 137 1.18 -10.24 -1.76
CA VAL A 137 1.84 -9.44 -2.80
C VAL A 137 3.34 -9.73 -2.83
N GLY A 138 4.00 -9.79 -1.68
CA GLY A 138 5.43 -10.09 -1.59
C GLY A 138 5.77 -11.50 -2.08
N GLY A 139 4.91 -12.49 -1.81
CA GLY A 139 5.05 -13.85 -2.33
C GLY A 139 4.91 -13.91 -3.85
N TRP A 140 3.98 -13.15 -4.41
CA TRP A 140 3.84 -13.02 -5.86
C TRP A 140 5.06 -12.34 -6.50
N LEU A 141 5.53 -11.22 -5.94
CA LEU A 141 6.75 -10.54 -6.42
C LEU A 141 7.98 -11.43 -6.34
N ALA A 142 8.11 -12.23 -5.28
CA ALA A 142 9.19 -13.19 -5.12
C ALA A 142 9.27 -14.14 -6.32
N GLY A 143 8.13 -14.67 -6.77
CA GLY A 143 8.06 -15.51 -7.97
C GLY A 143 8.47 -14.82 -9.26
N LEU A 144 8.28 -13.50 -9.38
CA LEU A 144 8.71 -12.73 -10.55
C LEU A 144 10.21 -12.48 -10.57
N VAL A 145 10.79 -12.11 -9.42
CA VAL A 145 12.19 -11.66 -9.32
C VAL A 145 13.18 -12.81 -9.17
N THR A 146 12.74 -13.99 -8.71
CA THR A 146 13.59 -15.18 -8.65
C THR A 146 13.90 -15.68 -10.07
N ALA A 147 15.15 -15.46 -10.49
CA ALA A 147 15.68 -16.05 -11.72
C ALA A 147 15.77 -17.58 -11.59
N ASN A 148 15.47 -18.28 -12.67
CA ASN A 148 15.63 -19.73 -12.78
C ASN A 148 16.05 -20.10 -14.21
N ALA A 149 16.22 -21.40 -14.49
CA ALA A 149 16.68 -21.87 -15.81
C ALA A 149 15.79 -21.42 -16.98
N ALA A 150 14.53 -21.07 -16.72
CA ALA A 150 13.55 -20.64 -17.72
C ALA A 150 13.29 -19.12 -17.73
N ASN A 151 13.77 -18.36 -16.74
CA ASN A 151 13.50 -16.92 -16.60
C ASN A 151 14.71 -16.20 -16.00
N ALA A 152 15.19 -15.13 -16.66
CA ALA A 152 16.29 -14.30 -16.17
C ALA A 152 15.96 -13.51 -14.89
N GLY A 153 14.72 -13.59 -14.40
CA GLY A 153 14.20 -12.77 -13.30
C GLY A 153 13.66 -11.46 -13.85
N ARG A 154 12.52 -11.04 -13.32
CA ARG A 154 11.86 -9.77 -13.69
C ARG A 154 12.25 -8.65 -12.75
N THR A 155 12.03 -7.44 -13.21
CA THR A 155 12.25 -6.20 -12.47
C THR A 155 10.93 -5.65 -11.96
N VAL A 156 10.92 -5.21 -10.70
CA VAL A 156 9.72 -4.71 -10.03
C VAL A 156 10.01 -3.40 -9.33
N ALA A 157 9.01 -2.51 -9.27
CA ALA A 157 9.08 -1.27 -8.50
C ALA A 157 7.91 -1.17 -7.52
N VAL A 158 8.20 -0.81 -6.27
CA VAL A 158 7.19 -0.49 -5.27
C VAL A 158 7.10 1.04 -5.15
N ILE A 159 5.93 1.60 -5.41
CA ILE A 159 5.70 3.04 -5.47
C ILE A 159 4.80 3.43 -4.31
N ALA A 160 5.39 4.09 -3.31
CA ALA A 160 4.64 4.71 -2.22
C ALA A 160 3.98 6.00 -2.73
N ALA A 161 2.69 6.13 -2.51
CA ALA A 161 1.92 7.24 -3.06
C ALA A 161 2.31 8.56 -2.44
N GLY A 162 2.50 8.57 -1.12
CA GLY A 162 2.72 9.77 -0.34
C GLY A 162 1.49 10.67 -0.36
N GLU A 163 1.67 11.83 0.26
CA GLU A 163 0.68 12.89 0.25
C GLU A 163 1.18 14.11 -0.52
N ARG A 164 0.30 15.07 -0.77
CA ARG A 164 0.67 16.32 -1.43
C ARG A 164 0.35 17.50 -0.53
N TRP A 165 1.35 18.33 -0.28
CA TRP A 165 1.13 19.61 0.38
C TRP A 165 0.20 20.49 -0.47
N PRO A 166 -0.45 21.50 0.13
CA PRO A 166 -1.04 22.57 -0.67
C PRO A 166 0.02 23.24 -1.55
N ASP A 167 -0.39 23.72 -2.73
CA ASP A 167 0.50 24.54 -3.54
C ASP A 167 0.63 25.97 -2.96
N ALA A 168 1.43 26.82 -3.61
CA ALA A 168 1.64 28.20 -3.17
C ALA A 168 0.35 29.05 -3.16
N ALA A 169 -0.70 28.63 -3.86
CA ALA A 169 -2.02 29.27 -3.86
C ALA A 169 -2.98 28.65 -2.83
N GLY A 170 -2.51 27.70 -2.01
CA GLY A 170 -3.30 27.01 -1.01
C GLY A 170 -4.24 25.95 -1.59
N ARG A 171 -4.10 25.57 -2.88
CA ARG A 171 -4.93 24.51 -3.45
C ARG A 171 -4.49 23.18 -2.83
N PRO A 172 -5.40 22.43 -2.20
CA PRO A 172 -5.07 21.17 -1.54
C PRO A 172 -4.60 20.13 -2.58
N HIS A 173 -3.70 19.25 -2.15
CA HIS A 173 -3.15 18.16 -2.95
C HIS A 173 -2.46 18.56 -4.28
N ALA A 174 -2.06 19.83 -4.44
CA ALA A 174 -1.47 20.34 -5.67
C ALA A 174 0.02 20.71 -5.56
N GLY A 175 0.56 20.69 -4.35
CA GLY A 175 1.93 21.08 -4.05
C GLY A 175 2.92 19.90 -4.11
N PRO A 176 4.13 20.11 -3.53
CA PRO A 176 5.16 19.10 -3.47
C PRO A 176 4.71 17.83 -2.74
N LEU A 177 5.36 16.72 -3.09
CA LEU A 177 5.21 15.46 -2.38
C LEU A 177 5.62 15.60 -0.91
N ARG A 178 4.79 15.06 -0.03
CA ARG A 178 5.08 14.76 1.37
C ARG A 178 5.23 13.24 1.51
N PRO A 179 6.41 12.71 1.84
CA PRO A 179 6.55 11.31 2.22
C PRO A 179 5.60 10.97 3.37
N ALA A 180 4.74 9.98 3.14
CA ALA A 180 3.79 9.48 4.12
C ALA A 180 4.38 8.24 4.79
N ILE A 181 4.53 8.27 6.12
CA ILE A 181 5.18 7.16 6.84
C ILE A 181 4.39 5.87 6.72
N GLU A 182 3.06 5.93 6.73
CA GLU A 182 2.19 4.78 6.51
C GLU A 182 2.46 4.08 5.16
N ASP A 183 2.70 4.84 4.09
CA ASP A 183 3.01 4.29 2.77
C ASP A 183 4.42 3.71 2.71
N LEU A 184 5.37 4.33 3.41
CA LEU A 184 6.73 3.78 3.56
C LEU A 184 6.69 2.43 4.29
N LEU A 185 5.92 2.33 5.36
CA LEU A 185 5.74 1.10 6.14
C LEU A 185 5.02 0.03 5.33
N GLY A 186 3.95 0.38 4.61
CA GLY A 186 3.26 -0.53 3.70
C GLY A 186 4.18 -1.07 2.59
N ALA A 187 4.97 -0.21 1.97
CA ALA A 187 5.94 -0.60 0.96
C ALA A 187 7.05 -1.48 1.56
N GLY A 188 7.55 -1.10 2.73
CA GLY A 188 8.55 -1.86 3.48
C GLY A 188 8.07 -3.27 3.85
N ALA A 189 6.80 -3.43 4.20
CA ALA A 189 6.19 -4.73 4.48
C ALA A 189 6.19 -5.64 3.23
N VAL A 190 5.69 -5.13 2.09
CA VAL A 190 5.72 -5.86 0.81
C VAL A 190 7.15 -6.27 0.43
N LEU A 191 8.10 -5.35 0.59
CA LEU A 191 9.52 -5.61 0.32
C LEU A 191 10.11 -6.65 1.28
N ALA A 192 9.75 -6.61 2.57
CA ALA A 192 10.20 -7.59 3.57
C ALA A 192 9.76 -9.00 3.19
N ARG A 193 8.47 -9.15 2.88
CA ARG A 193 7.87 -10.42 2.46
C ARG A 193 8.47 -10.94 1.15
N THR A 194 8.75 -10.03 0.20
CA THR A 194 9.44 -10.38 -1.05
C THR A 194 10.85 -10.91 -0.79
N VAL A 195 11.64 -10.21 0.03
CA VAL A 195 13.02 -10.59 0.38
C VAL A 195 13.05 -11.94 1.08
N GLU A 196 12.17 -12.14 2.05
CA GLU A 196 12.04 -13.39 2.81
C GLU A 196 11.68 -14.55 1.88
N ARG A 197 10.65 -14.37 1.04
CA ARG A 197 10.14 -15.45 0.19
C ARG A 197 11.06 -15.82 -0.97
N ALA A 198 11.77 -14.86 -1.57
CA ALA A 198 12.73 -15.10 -2.65
C ALA A 198 14.17 -15.32 -2.13
N ALA A 199 14.41 -15.34 -0.82
CA ALA A 199 15.72 -15.46 -0.19
C ALA A 199 16.75 -14.45 -0.75
N LEU A 200 16.31 -13.22 -1.00
CA LEU A 200 17.15 -12.19 -1.62
C LEU A 200 18.16 -11.62 -0.61
N SER A 201 19.39 -11.39 -1.05
CA SER A 201 20.33 -10.54 -0.31
C SER A 201 19.97 -9.06 -0.51
N PRO A 202 19.53 -8.29 0.51
CA PRO A 202 19.04 -6.92 0.29
C PRO A 202 20.07 -6.01 -0.38
N ARG A 203 21.34 -6.06 0.03
CA ARG A 203 22.41 -5.23 -0.55
C ARG A 203 22.70 -5.51 -2.03
N ARG A 204 22.34 -6.69 -2.53
CA ARG A 204 22.59 -7.09 -3.93
C ARG A 204 21.37 -6.86 -4.81
N HIS A 205 20.16 -7.03 -4.27
CA HIS A 205 18.94 -7.11 -5.07
C HIS A 205 18.00 -5.91 -4.89
N LEU A 206 18.09 -5.18 -3.79
CA LEU A 206 17.24 -4.01 -3.54
C LEU A 206 18.03 -2.73 -3.80
N SER A 207 17.37 -1.75 -4.43
CA SER A 207 17.90 -0.40 -4.48
C SER A 207 18.10 0.18 -3.07
N PRO A 208 19.02 1.14 -2.87
CA PRO A 208 19.20 1.81 -1.58
C PRO A 208 17.89 2.33 -0.99
N GLU A 209 17.02 2.88 -1.83
CA GLU A 209 15.71 3.39 -1.47
C GLU A 209 14.77 2.27 -0.99
N ALA A 210 14.75 1.13 -1.69
CA ALA A 210 13.97 -0.03 -1.27
C ALA A 210 14.48 -0.62 0.06
N ARG A 211 15.81 -0.60 0.28
CA ARG A 211 16.39 -1.01 1.57
C ARG A 211 16.01 -0.08 2.71
N ALA A 212 15.86 1.23 2.44
CA ALA A 212 15.43 2.19 3.45
C ALA A 212 13.96 1.93 3.86
N ALA A 213 13.07 1.69 2.90
CA ALA A 213 11.68 1.30 3.18
C ALA A 213 11.59 -0.01 3.98
N LEU A 214 12.33 -1.04 3.56
CA LEU A 214 12.44 -2.31 4.28
C LEU A 214 12.90 -2.12 5.74
N ALA A 215 13.91 -1.29 5.96
CA ALA A 215 14.44 -1.03 7.31
C ALA A 215 13.43 -0.29 8.19
N ALA A 216 12.72 0.69 7.64
CA ALA A 216 11.67 1.43 8.35
C ALA A 216 10.56 0.49 8.84
N PHE A 217 10.08 -0.41 7.96
CA PHE A 217 9.08 -1.41 8.35
C PHE A 217 9.58 -2.35 9.45
N ARG A 218 10.80 -2.89 9.34
CA ARG A 218 11.35 -3.79 10.36
C ARG A 218 11.47 -3.11 11.72
N ALA A 219 11.94 -1.87 11.76
CA ALA A 219 12.03 -1.11 12.99
C ALA A 219 10.65 -0.92 13.64
N ALA A 220 9.63 -0.53 12.86
CA ALA A 220 8.27 -0.35 13.37
C ALA A 220 7.59 -1.66 13.80
N ALA A 221 7.85 -2.76 13.07
CA ALA A 221 7.29 -4.08 13.39
C ALA A 221 7.95 -4.74 14.62
N GLU A 222 9.18 -4.36 14.96
CA GLU A 222 9.89 -4.86 16.15
C GLU A 222 9.67 -3.95 17.38
N ALA A 223 9.09 -2.76 17.20
CA ALA A 223 8.86 -1.80 18.28
C ALA A 223 7.84 -2.31 19.30
N ASP A 224 8.21 -2.29 20.58
CA ASP A 224 7.30 -2.50 21.70
C ASP A 224 6.62 -1.16 22.04
N PRO A 225 5.31 -1.01 21.78
CA PRO A 225 4.60 0.24 22.05
C PRO A 225 4.52 0.59 23.54
N THR A 226 4.86 -0.34 24.44
CA THR A 226 4.90 -0.08 25.89
C THR A 226 6.22 0.57 26.34
N CYS A 227 7.29 0.44 25.56
CA CYS A 227 8.59 1.05 25.89
C CYS A 227 8.65 2.56 25.57
N ASP A 228 7.92 3.03 24.56
CA ASP A 228 7.95 4.44 24.14
C ASP A 228 7.06 5.38 24.96
N ALA A 229 6.14 4.84 25.77
CA ALA A 229 5.35 5.63 26.72
C ALA A 229 6.22 6.24 27.86
N ALA A 230 7.48 5.82 27.99
CA ALA A 230 8.42 6.26 29.03
C ALA A 230 9.24 7.50 28.66
N VAL A 231 8.92 8.24 27.59
CA VAL A 231 9.56 9.54 27.32
C VAL A 231 8.96 10.60 28.26
N GLY A 232 9.35 10.55 29.53
CA GLY A 232 8.93 11.49 30.57
C GLY A 232 9.25 11.05 32.01
N GLU A 233 9.42 9.76 32.26
CA GLU A 233 9.80 9.25 33.58
C GLU A 233 11.06 8.39 33.44
N THR A 234 12.09 8.73 34.23
CA THR A 234 13.35 7.99 34.28
C THR A 234 13.08 6.50 34.49
N CYS A 235 13.49 5.65 33.55
CA CYS A 235 13.51 4.20 33.71
C CYS A 235 14.35 3.84 34.95
N SER A 236 13.71 3.55 36.08
CA SER A 236 14.39 2.90 37.19
C SER A 236 14.59 1.44 36.82
N ALA A 237 15.85 1.01 36.81
CA ALA A 237 16.24 -0.37 36.64
C ALA A 237 15.76 -1.19 37.84
N ASP A 238 14.55 -1.73 37.78
CA ASP A 238 14.06 -2.88 38.55
C ASP A 238 12.66 -3.25 38.05
N ALA A 239 12.59 -4.07 37.00
CA ALA A 239 11.38 -4.81 36.67
C ALA A 239 11.75 -6.26 36.38
N HIS A 240 11.44 -7.10 37.37
CA HIS A 240 11.62 -8.54 37.38
C HIS A 240 10.95 -9.24 36.20
N ALA A 241 11.58 -10.34 35.80
CA ALA A 241 11.12 -11.31 34.81
C ALA A 241 9.62 -11.66 34.94
N VAL A 242 8.87 -11.39 33.88
CA VAL A 242 7.62 -12.09 33.56
C VAL A 242 7.89 -12.92 32.32
N SER A 243 7.89 -14.23 32.51
CA SER A 243 7.85 -15.20 31.41
C SER A 243 6.51 -15.08 30.70
N VAL A 244 6.54 -14.75 29.41
CA VAL A 244 5.38 -14.88 28.51
C VAL A 244 5.77 -15.72 27.31
N ASP A 245 5.24 -16.95 27.29
CA ASP A 245 4.97 -17.64 26.04
C ASP A 245 3.94 -16.81 25.26
N ALA A 246 4.36 -16.15 24.18
CA ALA A 246 3.48 -15.44 23.25
C ALA A 246 4.06 -15.43 21.84
N ALA A 247 4.18 -16.60 21.23
CA ALA A 247 4.32 -16.73 19.79
C ALA A 247 2.97 -16.45 19.11
N SER A 248 2.48 -15.21 19.20
CA SER A 248 1.38 -14.62 18.41
C SER A 248 1.24 -13.13 18.76
N SER A 249 1.14 -12.27 17.75
CA SER A 249 0.66 -10.87 17.78
C SER A 249 1.52 -9.69 18.28
N SER A 250 2.83 -9.79 18.48
CA SER A 250 3.64 -8.60 18.89
C SER A 250 3.90 -7.60 17.75
N GLY A 251 4.06 -8.07 16.50
CA GLY A 251 4.53 -7.21 15.40
C GLY A 251 3.55 -6.15 14.88
N GLY A 252 2.25 -6.31 15.14
CA GLY A 252 1.22 -5.36 14.68
C GLY A 252 1.08 -4.13 15.58
N ALA A 253 1.55 -4.21 16.83
CA ALA A 253 1.27 -3.21 17.84
C ALA A 253 2.08 -1.91 17.62
N GLY A 254 3.36 -2.03 17.24
CA GLY A 254 4.21 -0.89 16.85
C GLY A 254 3.74 -0.22 15.57
N LEU A 255 3.37 -1.01 14.55
CA LEU A 255 2.82 -0.48 13.28
C LEU A 255 1.56 0.35 13.50
N LEU A 256 0.63 -0.12 14.33
CA LEU A 256 -0.59 0.63 14.64
C LEU A 256 -0.29 1.94 15.39
N ALA A 257 0.71 1.95 16.28
CA ALA A 257 1.12 3.16 16.98
C ALA A 257 1.65 4.22 16.01
N ASP A 258 2.57 3.85 15.11
CA ASP A 258 3.11 4.75 14.10
C ASP A 258 2.03 5.27 13.14
N LEU A 259 1.12 4.40 12.70
CA LEU A 259 0.00 4.79 11.84
C LEU A 259 -0.96 5.76 12.53
N ARG A 260 -1.16 5.65 13.85
CA ARG A 260 -2.01 6.59 14.61
C ARG A 260 -1.36 7.96 14.79
N GLU A 261 -0.04 8.00 14.98
CA GLU A 261 0.72 9.24 15.15
C GLU A 261 1.10 9.91 13.83
N SER A 262 0.98 9.19 12.70
CA SER A 262 1.18 9.75 11.37
C SER A 262 0.23 10.91 11.10
N VAL A 263 0.65 11.85 10.24
CA VAL A 263 -0.18 13.03 9.93
C VAL A 263 -1.53 12.62 9.37
N SER A 264 -1.56 11.69 8.41
CA SER A 264 -2.80 11.20 7.80
C SER A 264 -3.64 10.37 8.79
N GLY A 265 -2.99 9.60 9.67
CA GLY A 265 -3.67 8.87 10.74
C GLY A 265 -4.39 9.78 11.73
N ARG A 266 -3.71 10.84 12.18
CA ARG A 266 -4.28 11.86 13.06
C ARG A 266 -5.42 12.63 12.38
N GLU A 267 -5.28 12.95 11.09
CA GLU A 267 -6.35 13.57 10.30
C GLU A 267 -7.59 12.67 10.21
N LEU A 268 -7.40 11.36 9.93
CA LEU A 268 -8.50 10.40 9.92
C LEU A 268 -9.16 10.25 11.29
N ALA A 269 -8.37 10.15 12.36
CA ALA A 269 -8.88 10.06 13.72
C ALA A 269 -9.69 11.31 14.12
N ALA A 270 -9.17 12.50 13.83
CA ALA A 270 -9.88 13.76 14.06
C ALA A 270 -11.18 13.86 13.24
N GLY A 271 -11.22 13.24 12.05
CA GLY A 271 -12.41 13.11 11.21
C GLY A 271 -13.41 12.05 11.65
N GLY A 272 -13.16 11.31 12.74
CA GLY A 272 -14.02 10.22 13.22
C GLY A 272 -13.80 8.88 12.52
N TRP A 273 -12.73 8.75 11.73
CA TRP A 273 -12.40 7.56 10.93
C TRP A 273 -11.25 6.74 11.51
N GLY A 274 -11.02 6.80 12.82
CA GLY A 274 -9.93 6.06 13.49
C GLY A 274 -9.99 4.54 13.30
N ALA A 275 -11.18 3.98 13.07
CA ALA A 275 -11.35 2.56 12.73
C ALA A 275 -10.66 2.18 11.41
N ASP A 276 -10.53 3.11 10.45
CA ASP A 276 -9.82 2.86 9.21
C ASP A 276 -8.30 2.77 9.40
N VAL A 277 -7.76 3.52 10.37
CA VAL A 277 -6.34 3.43 10.74
C VAL A 277 -6.06 2.05 11.36
N VAL A 278 -6.96 1.57 12.22
CA VAL A 278 -6.87 0.22 12.79
C VAL A 278 -6.94 -0.83 11.69
N ALA A 279 -7.97 -0.77 10.82
CA ALA A 279 -8.11 -1.72 9.73
C ALA A 279 -6.91 -1.69 8.78
N ALA A 280 -6.35 -0.52 8.46
CA ALA A 280 -5.17 -0.44 7.60
C ALA A 280 -3.90 -1.06 8.22
N ALA A 281 -3.81 -1.11 9.56
CA ALA A 281 -2.65 -1.62 10.29
C ALA A 281 -2.61 -3.15 10.45
N ASP A 282 -3.71 -3.86 10.14
CA ASP A 282 -3.78 -5.32 10.28
C ASP A 282 -2.82 -6.01 9.28
N LEU A 283 -1.57 -6.23 9.69
CA LEU A 283 -0.53 -6.84 8.87
C LEU A 283 -0.92 -8.25 8.41
N ASP A 284 -0.82 -8.49 7.10
CA ASP A 284 -1.05 -9.80 6.47
C ASP A 284 -2.44 -10.41 6.71
N ALA A 285 -3.46 -9.59 7.01
CA ALA A 285 -4.84 -10.04 7.22
C ALA A 285 -5.58 -10.46 5.94
N ASP A 286 -5.13 -10.04 4.75
CA ASP A 286 -5.76 -10.33 3.47
C ASP A 286 -4.82 -11.17 2.57
N ASP A 287 -5.22 -12.40 2.23
CA ASP A 287 -4.50 -13.28 1.30
C ASP A 287 -4.94 -13.03 -0.15
N VAL A 288 -4.66 -11.84 -0.67
CA VAL A 288 -5.06 -11.45 -2.03
C VAL A 288 -4.03 -10.57 -2.71
N VAL A 289 -3.87 -10.76 -4.02
CA VAL A 289 -3.07 -9.90 -4.89
C VAL A 289 -4.02 -9.17 -5.86
N PRO A 290 -4.44 -7.92 -5.55
CA PRO A 290 -5.26 -7.12 -6.45
C PRO A 290 -4.43 -6.68 -7.67
N VAL A 291 -4.78 -7.17 -8.85
CA VAL A 291 -4.11 -6.83 -10.11
C VAL A 291 -5.04 -6.01 -10.98
N LEU A 292 -4.52 -4.92 -11.54
CA LEU A 292 -5.28 -4.03 -12.42
C LEU A 292 -5.33 -4.63 -13.83
N THR A 293 -6.48 -5.21 -14.19
CA THR A 293 -6.75 -5.79 -15.51
C THR A 293 -8.02 -5.20 -16.08
N ASP A 294 -8.04 -4.84 -17.37
CA ASP A 294 -9.19 -4.20 -18.03
C ASP A 294 -9.72 -2.97 -17.26
N GLY A 295 -8.81 -2.21 -16.67
CA GLY A 295 -9.09 -0.99 -15.90
C GLY A 295 -9.64 -1.21 -14.49
N ALA A 296 -9.75 -2.45 -14.01
CA ALA A 296 -10.24 -2.77 -12.66
C ALA A 296 -9.22 -3.60 -11.88
N TYR A 297 -9.05 -3.28 -10.59
CA TYR A 297 -8.44 -4.21 -9.66
C TYR A 297 -9.39 -5.39 -9.45
N ASP A 298 -8.87 -6.58 -9.69
CA ASP A 298 -9.50 -7.86 -9.41
C ASP A 298 -8.48 -8.79 -8.76
N ARG A 299 -8.97 -9.87 -8.15
CA ARG A 299 -8.10 -10.90 -7.57
C ARG A 299 -7.30 -11.55 -8.70
N LEU A 300 -5.98 -11.65 -8.54
CA LEU A 300 -5.16 -12.50 -9.39
C LEU A 300 -5.72 -13.94 -9.33
N PRO A 301 -6.14 -14.54 -10.47
CA PRO A 301 -6.61 -15.93 -10.49
C PRO A 301 -5.53 -16.85 -9.93
N GLU A 302 -5.93 -17.84 -9.13
CA GLU A 302 -5.08 -18.69 -8.29
C GLU A 302 -3.66 -18.87 -8.83
N TRP A 303 -2.71 -18.19 -8.18
CA TRP A 303 -1.30 -18.49 -8.31
C TRP A 303 -1.04 -19.74 -7.48
N THR A 304 -0.84 -20.89 -8.13
CA THR A 304 -0.28 -22.06 -7.45
C THR A 304 1.11 -21.70 -6.96
N THR A 305 1.26 -21.53 -5.65
CA THR A 305 2.53 -21.67 -4.94
C THR A 305 3.01 -23.10 -5.11
N ASN A 306 3.75 -23.38 -6.19
CA ASN A 306 4.68 -24.50 -6.19
C ASN A 306 5.93 -24.13 -5.39
#